data_AF-A0A7C6D870-F1
#
_entry.id   AF-A0A7C6D870-F1
#
_cell.length_a   1.000
_cell.length_b   1.000
_cell.length_c   1.000
_cell.angle_alpha   90.00
_cell.angle_beta   90.00
_cell.angle_gamma   90.00
#
_symmetry.space_group_name_H-M   'P 1'
#
loop_
_entity.id
_entity.type
_entity.pdbx_description
1 polymer ?
#
loop_
_entity_poly.entity_id
_entity_poly.type
_entity_poly.pdbx_seq_one_letter_code
_entity_poly.pdbx_strand_id
1 'polypeptide(L)'
;PKEIAKQAGFSSHKEMAEYMKVKGFEWNVYRNNYIKITGFKENEIDIELQEECDKTIEESSVAEFIPFIKFLYDKREKVYQIIDGVREDGMIPKYAIPGHSRSKAVYMSEKLANTVGDFSKEKNITQREIIETALVEYLQKYGFKQEVEALLQNRSW
;
A
#
# COMPACT_ATOMS: atom_id res chain seq x y z
N PRO A 1 -17.46 -16.72 17.46
CA PRO A 1 -16.96 -18.07 17.79
C PRO A 1 -17.99 -19.21 17.72
N LYS A 2 -19.21 -19.06 18.27
CA LYS A 2 -20.21 -20.16 18.30
C LYS A 2 -20.71 -20.59 16.90
N GLU A 3 -20.89 -19.64 16.00
CA GLU A 3 -21.34 -19.92 14.62
C GLU A 3 -20.22 -20.56 13.79
N ILE A 4 -18.98 -20.04 13.92
CA ILE A 4 -17.79 -20.58 13.25
C ILE A 4 -17.56 -22.05 13.65
N ALA A 5 -17.74 -22.37 14.93
CA ALA A 5 -17.62 -23.75 15.43
C ALA A 5 -18.64 -24.69 14.77
N LYS A 6 -19.91 -24.28 14.65
CA LYS A 6 -20.94 -25.06 13.98
C LYS A 6 -20.66 -25.24 12.48
N GLN A 7 -20.21 -24.18 11.81
CA GLN A 7 -19.89 -24.22 10.38
C GLN A 7 -18.69 -25.13 10.08
N ALA A 8 -17.70 -25.16 10.98
CA ALA A 8 -16.53 -26.03 10.87
C ALA A 8 -16.77 -27.46 11.40
N GLY A 9 -18.01 -27.81 11.78
CA GLY A 9 -18.38 -29.16 12.21
C GLY A 9 -18.02 -29.53 13.64
N PHE A 10 -17.62 -28.57 14.48
CA PHE A 10 -17.39 -28.83 15.91
C PHE A 10 -18.70 -28.87 16.68
N SER A 11 -18.81 -29.77 17.66
CA SER A 11 -20.01 -29.94 18.49
C SER A 11 -20.25 -28.72 19.37
N SER A 12 -19.18 -28.05 19.80
CA SER A 12 -19.24 -26.84 20.61
C SER A 12 -18.06 -25.92 20.34
N HIS A 13 -18.27 -24.61 20.55
CA HIS A 13 -17.19 -23.62 20.53
C HIS A 13 -16.08 -23.90 21.57
N LYS A 14 -16.38 -24.65 22.64
CA LYS A 14 -15.39 -25.08 23.63
C LYS A 14 -14.43 -26.11 23.05
N GLU A 15 -14.98 -27.10 22.34
CA GLU A 15 -14.22 -28.14 21.64
C GLU A 15 -13.32 -27.53 20.56
N MET A 16 -13.85 -26.58 19.78
CA MET A 16 -13.06 -25.83 18.80
C MET A 16 -11.91 -25.05 19.47
N ALA A 17 -12.15 -24.43 20.64
CA ALA A 17 -11.12 -23.67 21.34
C ALA A 17 -10.01 -24.58 21.90
N GLU A 18 -10.37 -25.76 22.42
CA GLU A 18 -9.40 -26.77 22.87
C GLU A 18 -8.57 -27.31 21.70
N TYR A 19 -9.22 -27.64 20.58
CA TYR A 19 -8.55 -28.07 19.36
C TYR A 19 -7.55 -27.02 18.84
N MET A 20 -8.00 -25.76 18.74
CA MET A 20 -7.15 -24.66 18.29
C MET A 20 -5.98 -24.41 19.24
N LYS A 21 -6.20 -24.52 20.56
CA LYS A 21 -5.14 -24.40 21.56
C LYS A 21 -4.08 -25.50 21.43
N VAL A 22 -4.49 -26.74 21.15
CA VAL A 22 -3.57 -27.86 20.88
C VAL A 22 -2.76 -27.60 19.60
N LYS A 23 -3.39 -27.02 18.57
CA LYS A 23 -2.73 -26.61 17.32
C LYS A 23 -1.91 -25.31 17.45
N GLY A 24 -1.78 -24.75 18.66
CA GLY A 24 -0.98 -23.56 18.92
C GLY A 24 -1.64 -22.24 18.50
N PHE A 25 -2.97 -22.19 18.45
CA PHE A 25 -3.76 -21.01 18.13
C PHE A 25 -4.59 -20.54 19.33
N GLU A 26 -4.72 -19.22 19.50
CA GLU A 26 -5.53 -18.59 20.55
C GLU A 26 -6.53 -17.59 19.95
N TRP A 27 -7.73 -17.53 20.52
CA TRP A 27 -8.77 -16.60 20.07
C TRP A 27 -8.42 -15.17 20.45
N ASN A 28 -8.21 -14.31 19.47
CA ASN A 28 -8.03 -12.88 19.68
C ASN A 28 -9.37 -12.14 19.57
N VAL A 29 -9.80 -11.53 20.68
CA VAL A 29 -11.08 -10.79 20.76
C VAL A 29 -11.08 -9.56 19.86
N TYR A 30 -9.96 -8.86 19.71
CA TYR A 30 -9.85 -7.66 18.88
C TYR A 30 -9.94 -7.97 17.39
N ARG A 31 -9.40 -9.11 16.96
CA ARG A 31 -9.43 -9.57 15.56
C ARG A 31 -10.63 -10.47 15.24
N ASN A 32 -11.42 -10.84 16.24
CA ASN A 32 -12.48 -11.84 16.14
C ASN A 32 -12.03 -13.11 15.38
N ASN A 33 -10.78 -13.54 15.60
CA ASN A 33 -10.20 -14.69 14.91
C ASN A 33 -9.07 -15.33 15.75
N TYR A 34 -8.75 -16.59 15.44
CA TYR A 34 -7.62 -17.30 16.01
C TYR A 34 -6.28 -16.79 15.45
N ILE A 35 -5.31 -16.58 16.34
CA ILE A 35 -3.94 -16.17 15.99
C ILE A 35 -2.95 -17.23 16.48
N LYS A 36 -1.86 -17.45 15.73
CA LYS A 36 -0.82 -18.43 16.09
C LYS A 36 0.03 -17.90 17.25
N ILE A 37 0.21 -18.71 18.28
CA ILE A 37 1.06 -18.38 19.43
C ILE A 37 2.52 -18.65 19.05
N THR A 38 3.35 -17.62 19.02
CA THR A 38 4.79 -17.74 18.74
C THR A 38 5.50 -18.31 19.98
N GLY A 39 5.98 -19.57 19.91
CA GLY A 39 6.75 -20.23 20.98
C GLY A 39 6.12 -21.50 21.57
N PHE A 40 5.02 -22.00 21.01
CA PHE A 40 4.41 -23.27 21.43
C PHE A 40 5.32 -24.46 21.03
N LYS A 41 5.73 -25.29 21.99
CA LYS A 41 6.37 -26.60 21.73
C LYS A 41 5.25 -27.62 21.61
N GLU A 42 5.09 -28.23 20.44
CA GLU A 42 4.13 -29.31 20.22
C GLU A 42 4.43 -30.46 21.18
N ASN A 43 3.45 -30.83 21.99
CA ASN A 43 3.43 -32.17 22.57
C ASN A 43 2.98 -33.10 21.43
N GLU A 44 3.83 -34.05 21.07
CA GLU A 44 3.58 -35.05 20.04
C GLU A 44 2.31 -35.84 20.39
N ILE A 45 1.21 -35.47 19.74
CA ILE A 45 0.03 -36.32 19.60
C ILE A 45 -0.06 -36.58 18.10
N ASP A 46 0.29 -37.80 17.71
CA ASP A 46 0.19 -38.32 16.35
C ASP A 46 -1.28 -38.30 15.91
N ILE A 47 -1.69 -37.17 15.35
CA ILE A 47 -2.87 -37.07 14.52
C ILE A 47 -2.31 -37.03 13.11
N GLU A 48 -2.42 -38.17 12.40
CA GLU A 48 -2.18 -38.27 10.97
C GLU A 48 -2.94 -37.15 10.26
N LEU A 49 -2.22 -36.06 9.99
CA LEU A 49 -2.68 -34.99 9.13
C LEU A 49 -2.64 -35.56 7.72
N GLN A 50 -3.79 -36.05 7.26
CA GLN A 50 -4.11 -35.94 5.84
C GLN A 50 -4.04 -34.44 5.50
N GLU A 51 -2.87 -33.99 5.06
CA GLU A 51 -2.74 -32.79 4.24
C GLU A 51 -3.44 -33.05 2.90
N GLU A 52 -4.77 -33.15 2.89
CA GLU A 52 -5.54 -32.69 1.74
C GLU A 52 -5.53 -31.15 1.77
N CYS A 53 -4.32 -30.59 1.68
CA CYS A 53 -4.17 -29.32 1.02
C CYS A 53 -4.54 -29.59 -0.44
N ASP A 54 -5.56 -28.88 -0.88
CA ASP A 54 -5.95 -28.64 -2.25
C ASP A 54 -4.73 -28.11 -3.05
N LYS A 55 -3.77 -29.01 -3.37
CA LYS A 55 -2.49 -28.74 -4.04
C LYS A 55 -2.66 -28.59 -5.57
N THR A 56 -3.86 -28.24 -6.01
CA THR A 56 -4.20 -28.03 -7.42
C THR A 56 -4.83 -26.67 -7.69
N ILE A 57 -4.59 -25.67 -6.84
CA ILE A 57 -4.71 -24.27 -7.28
C ILE A 57 -3.41 -23.91 -8.01
N GLU A 58 -3.36 -24.35 -9.26
CA GLU A 58 -2.53 -23.89 -10.38
C GLU A 58 -1.18 -23.22 -10.01
N GLU A 59 -0.15 -24.02 -9.70
CA GLU A 59 1.25 -23.57 -9.83
C GLU A 59 1.53 -23.05 -11.27
N SER A 60 0.76 -23.54 -12.25
CA SER A 60 0.65 -23.04 -13.62
C SER A 60 0.29 -21.55 -13.72
N SER A 61 -0.69 -21.08 -12.93
CA SER A 61 -1.19 -19.69 -13.01
C SER A 61 -0.11 -18.70 -12.59
N VAL A 62 0.62 -19.03 -11.52
CA VAL A 62 1.70 -18.16 -11.02
C VAL A 62 2.92 -18.22 -11.96
N ALA A 63 3.17 -19.39 -12.55
CA ALA A 63 4.26 -19.57 -13.52
C ALA A 63 4.09 -18.70 -14.77
N GLU A 64 2.84 -18.44 -15.21
CA GLU A 64 2.54 -17.57 -16.35
C GLU A 64 3.01 -16.12 -16.15
N PHE A 65 3.03 -15.64 -14.90
CA PHE A 65 3.46 -14.27 -14.59
C PHE A 65 4.98 -14.13 -14.45
N ILE A 66 5.75 -15.21 -14.37
CA ILE A 66 7.22 -15.18 -14.18
C ILE A 66 7.93 -14.33 -15.25
N PRO A 67 7.63 -14.45 -16.56
CA PRO A 67 8.25 -13.61 -17.59
C PRO A 67 7.93 -12.13 -17.41
N PHE A 68 6.70 -11.80 -16.98
CA PHE A 68 6.28 -10.44 -16.73
C PHE A 68 6.93 -9.84 -15.49
N ILE A 69 7.02 -10.60 -14.40
CA ILE A 69 7.72 -10.20 -13.17
C ILE A 69 9.21 -9.97 -13.46
N LYS A 70 9.84 -10.82 -14.28
CA LYS A 70 11.23 -10.63 -14.71
C LYS A 70 11.41 -9.34 -15.53
N PHE A 71 10.49 -9.06 -16.45
CA PHE A 71 10.48 -7.82 -17.22
C PHE A 71 10.34 -6.58 -16.32
N LEU A 72 9.46 -6.63 -15.32
CA LEU A 72 9.31 -5.55 -14.34
C LEU A 72 10.58 -5.36 -13.50
N TYR A 73 11.21 -6.47 -13.09
CA TYR A 73 12.46 -6.44 -12.33
C TYR A 73 13.62 -5.82 -13.12
N ASP A 74 13.73 -6.16 -14.41
CA ASP A 74 14.74 -5.58 -15.30
C ASP A 74 14.56 -4.06 -15.47
N LYS A 75 13.32 -3.57 -15.35
CA LYS A 75 12.96 -2.15 -15.43
C LYS A 75 12.65 -1.51 -14.08
N ARG A 76 13.06 -2.14 -12.98
CA ARG A 76 12.67 -1.74 -11.62
C ARG A 76 12.93 -0.26 -11.33
N GLU A 77 14.02 0.31 -11.83
CA GLU A 77 14.35 1.72 -11.61
C GLU A 77 13.31 2.67 -12.21
N LYS A 78 12.86 2.37 -13.44
CA LYS A 78 11.79 3.13 -14.10
C LYS A 78 10.44 2.90 -13.42
N VAL A 79 10.20 1.67 -12.95
CA VAL A 79 9.00 1.34 -12.17
C VAL A 79 8.99 2.13 -10.86
N TYR A 80 10.11 2.21 -10.14
CA TYR A 80 10.26 3.03 -8.92
C TYR A 80 10.04 4.51 -9.22
N GLN A 81 10.64 5.08 -10.27
CA GLN A 81 10.40 6.47 -10.67
C GLN A 81 8.91 6.75 -10.97
N ILE A 82 8.22 5.83 -11.64
CA ILE A 82 6.78 5.95 -11.93
C ILE A 82 5.94 5.86 -10.65
N ILE A 83 6.30 4.97 -9.72
CA ILE A 83 5.59 4.77 -8.45
C ILE A 83 5.80 5.96 -7.50
N ASP A 84 7.04 6.42 -7.37
CA ASP A 84 7.43 7.53 -6.49
C ASP A 84 6.95 8.89 -7.02
N GLY A 85 6.54 8.96 -8.30
CA GLY A 85 5.95 10.16 -8.92
C GLY A 85 6.97 11.24 -9.24
N VAL A 86 8.25 10.99 -8.99
CA VAL A 86 9.37 11.88 -9.32
C VAL A 86 9.93 11.45 -10.68
N ARG A 87 9.50 12.13 -11.73
CA ARG A 87 10.13 12.01 -13.06
C ARG A 87 11.46 12.76 -13.02
N GLU A 88 12.58 12.06 -13.08
CA GLU A 88 13.93 12.67 -13.15
C GLU A 88 14.30 13.14 -14.57
N ASP A 89 13.34 13.16 -15.50
CA ASP A 89 13.52 13.46 -16.94
C ASP A 89 13.90 14.94 -17.24
N GLY A 90 14.27 15.73 -16.23
CA GLY A 90 14.34 17.20 -16.30
C GLY A 90 12.96 17.86 -16.43
N MET A 91 11.90 17.06 -16.30
CA MET A 91 10.51 17.48 -16.26
C MET A 91 10.15 17.81 -14.81
N ILE A 92 9.42 18.92 -14.59
CA ILE A 92 9.02 19.36 -13.26
C ILE A 92 8.27 18.22 -12.53
N PRO A 93 8.66 17.87 -11.28
CA PRO A 93 7.99 16.83 -10.51
C PRO A 93 6.49 17.09 -10.44
N LYS A 94 5.66 16.06 -10.62
CA LYS A 94 4.20 16.21 -10.54
C LYS A 94 3.70 15.49 -9.30
N TYR A 95 3.39 16.24 -8.25
CA TYR A 95 2.82 15.68 -7.03
C TYR A 95 1.32 15.50 -7.17
N ALA A 96 0.85 14.25 -7.24
CA ALA A 96 -0.57 13.94 -7.16
C ALA A 96 -1.04 13.96 -5.70
N ILE A 97 -1.54 15.11 -5.24
CA ILE A 97 -2.09 15.25 -3.87
C ILE A 97 -3.54 14.75 -3.87
N PRO A 98 -3.90 13.75 -3.06
CA PRO A 98 -5.27 13.22 -2.99
C PRO A 98 -6.24 14.26 -2.41
N GLY A 99 -7.45 14.35 -2.98
CA GLY A 99 -8.54 15.20 -2.49
C GLY A 99 -9.26 16.03 -3.55
N HIS A 100 -10.25 16.81 -3.14
CA HIS A 100 -10.98 17.72 -4.04
C HIS A 100 -10.25 19.05 -4.18
N SER A 101 -10.10 19.53 -5.41
CA SER A 101 -9.49 20.84 -5.67
C SER A 101 -10.36 21.99 -5.16
N ARG A 102 -9.78 22.89 -4.36
CA ARG A 102 -10.40 24.15 -3.95
C ARG A 102 -9.63 25.33 -4.54
N SER A 103 -10.34 26.36 -4.99
CA SER A 103 -9.70 27.59 -5.48
C SER A 103 -9.13 28.41 -4.33
N LYS A 104 -7.92 28.92 -4.54
CA LYS A 104 -7.24 29.88 -3.65
C LYS A 104 -6.65 30.97 -4.54
N ALA A 105 -6.94 32.23 -4.21
CA ALA A 105 -6.33 33.37 -4.88
C ALA A 105 -4.99 33.69 -4.21
N VAL A 106 -3.93 33.82 -5.00
CA VAL A 106 -2.59 34.20 -4.55
C VAL A 106 -2.18 35.48 -5.27
N TYR A 107 -1.91 36.54 -4.52
CA TYR A 107 -1.38 37.78 -5.07
C TYR A 107 0.13 37.63 -5.30
N MET A 108 0.60 38.05 -6.47
CA MET A 108 2.02 38.05 -6.83
C MET A 108 2.37 39.28 -7.66
N SER A 109 3.66 39.63 -7.71
CA SER A 109 4.13 40.73 -8.56
C SER A 109 3.88 40.43 -10.04
N GLU A 110 3.58 41.45 -10.84
CA GLU A 110 3.34 41.33 -12.28
C GLU A 110 4.51 40.66 -13.02
N LYS A 111 5.75 41.02 -12.66
CA LYS A 111 6.95 40.42 -13.23
C LYS A 111 7.01 38.91 -12.98
N LEU A 112 6.70 38.48 -11.76
CA LEU A 112 6.68 37.06 -11.41
C LEU A 112 5.56 36.33 -12.18
N ALA A 113 4.36 36.91 -12.24
CA ALA A 113 3.25 36.35 -12.99
C ALA A 113 3.60 36.13 -14.47
N ASN A 114 4.27 37.10 -15.09
CA ASN A 114 4.75 36.99 -16.46
C ASN A 114 5.77 35.85 -16.62
N THR A 115 6.78 35.78 -15.74
CA THR A 115 7.78 34.70 -15.80
C THR A 115 7.17 33.30 -15.60
N VAL A 116 6.17 33.16 -14.72
CA VAL A 116 5.45 31.89 -14.52
C VAL A 116 4.62 31.54 -15.75
N GLY A 117 4.02 32.54 -16.41
CA GLY A 117 3.29 32.37 -17.66
C GLY A 117 4.19 31.92 -18.82
N ASP A 118 5.39 32.48 -18.93
CA ASP A 118 6.36 32.10 -19.96
C ASP A 118 6.89 30.67 -19.72
N PHE A 119 7.21 30.35 -18.46
CA PHE A 119 7.64 29.01 -18.08
C PHE A 119 6.56 27.95 -18.33
N SER A 120 5.30 28.28 -18.04
CA SER A 120 4.13 27.42 -18.30
C SER A 120 4.02 27.07 -19.78
N LYS A 121 4.24 28.03 -20.69
CA LYS A 121 4.22 27.81 -22.14
C LYS A 121 5.42 26.99 -22.60
N GLU A 122 6.63 27.28 -22.11
CA GLU A 122 7.86 26.59 -22.51
C GLU A 122 7.82 25.11 -22.14
N LYS A 123 7.33 24.80 -20.93
CA LYS A 123 7.31 23.42 -20.40
C LYS A 123 6.01 22.68 -20.66
N ASN A 124 5.01 23.33 -21.26
CA ASN A 124 3.68 22.76 -21.49
C ASN A 124 3.04 22.21 -20.21
N ILE A 125 3.09 23.00 -19.13
CA ILE A 125 2.57 22.66 -17.81
C ILE A 125 1.68 23.78 -17.31
N THR A 126 0.62 23.44 -16.59
CA THR A 126 -0.31 24.46 -16.07
C THR A 126 0.32 25.25 -14.92
N GLN A 127 -0.02 26.54 -14.81
CA GLN A 127 0.45 27.38 -13.71
C GLN A 127 0.07 26.81 -12.33
N ARG A 128 -1.08 26.13 -12.25
CA ARG A 128 -1.52 25.41 -11.05
C ARG A 128 -0.52 24.35 -10.63
N GLU A 129 -0.12 23.46 -11.55
CA GLU A 129 0.85 22.39 -11.27
C GLU A 129 2.20 22.97 -10.83
N ILE A 130 2.65 24.08 -11.44
CA ILE A 130 3.89 24.77 -11.06
C ILE A 130 3.82 25.25 -9.60
N ILE A 131 2.72 25.91 -9.23
CA ILE A 131 2.54 26.45 -7.88
C ILE A 131 2.39 25.31 -6.85
N GLU A 132 1.60 24.28 -7.15
CA GLU A 132 1.44 23.12 -6.26
C GLU A 132 2.79 22.44 -5.98
N THR A 133 3.58 22.22 -7.03
CA THR A 133 4.92 21.61 -6.92
C THR A 133 5.86 22.48 -6.09
N ALA A 134 5.91 23.79 -6.40
CA ALA A 134 6.73 24.73 -5.66
C ALA A 134 6.34 24.79 -4.17
N LEU A 135 5.05 24.73 -3.85
CA LEU A 135 4.57 24.70 -2.46
C LEU A 135 4.95 23.42 -1.75
N VAL A 136 4.83 22.26 -2.41
CA VAL A 136 5.25 20.97 -1.84
C VAL A 136 6.73 20.98 -1.50
N GLU A 137 7.58 21.38 -2.45
CA GLU A 137 9.03 21.47 -2.23
C GLU A 137 9.39 22.49 -1.15
N TYR A 138 8.74 23.66 -1.16
CA TYR A 138 8.92 24.68 -0.14
C TYR A 138 8.59 24.14 1.25
N LEU A 139 7.42 23.50 1.42
CA LEU A 139 7.01 22.95 2.72
C LEU A 139 7.96 21.85 3.19
N GLN A 140 8.42 20.97 2.30
CA GLN A 140 9.43 19.95 2.64
C GLN A 140 10.74 20.58 3.11
N LYS A 141 11.21 21.63 2.42
CA LYS A 141 12.47 22.31 2.75
C LYS A 141 12.41 23.06 4.08
N TYR A 142 11.25 23.59 4.44
CA TYR A 142 11.07 24.46 5.63
C TYR A 142 10.35 23.77 6.80
N GLY A 143 10.46 22.44 6.92
CA GLY A 143 10.14 21.72 8.15
C GLY A 143 8.81 20.97 8.18
N PHE A 144 8.01 21.03 7.11
CA PHE A 144 6.75 20.29 6.98
C PHE A 144 6.91 18.97 6.20
N LYS A 145 8.09 18.34 6.29
CA LYS A 145 8.41 17.15 5.49
C LYS A 145 7.49 15.98 5.84
N GLN A 146 7.25 15.73 7.13
CA GLN A 146 6.45 14.59 7.59
C GLN A 146 4.99 14.73 7.18
N GLU A 147 4.43 15.93 7.26
CA GLU A 147 3.06 16.24 6.88
C GLU A 147 2.86 16.11 5.37
N VAL A 148 3.79 16.64 4.58
CA VAL A 148 3.76 16.48 3.12
C VAL A 148 3.90 15.01 2.74
N GLU A 149 4.80 14.26 3.38
CA GLU A 149 4.96 12.84 3.11
C GLU A 149 3.71 12.04 3.49
N ALA A 150 3.05 12.37 4.62
CA ALA A 150 1.77 11.79 4.99
C ALA A 150 0.66 12.12 3.96
N LEU A 151 0.63 13.34 3.43
CA LEU A 151 -0.30 13.72 2.35
C LEU A 151 -0.07 12.91 1.07
N LEU A 152 1.18 12.60 0.74
CA LEU A 152 1.55 11.82 -0.44
C LEU A 152 1.32 10.32 -0.24
N GLN A 153 1.45 9.80 0.99
CA GLN A 153 1.27 8.37 1.32
C GLN A 153 -0.20 7.96 1.43
N ASN A 154 -1.12 8.89 1.74
CA ASN A 154 -2.56 8.62 1.86
C ASN A 154 -3.25 8.47 0.49
N ARG A 155 -2.58 7.81 -0.47
CA ARG A 155 -3.14 7.34 -1.74
C ARG A 155 -4.16 6.25 -1.42
N SER A 156 -5.39 6.66 -1.15
CA SER A 156 -6.53 5.73 -1.14
C SER A 156 -6.76 5.30 -2.60
N TRP A 157 -6.46 4.04 -2.90
CA TRP A 157 -6.80 3.39 -4.17
C TRP A 157 -8.29 3.11 -4.25
#